data_AF-A0A7K0VK87-F1
#
_entry.id   AF-A0A7K0VK87-F1
#
_cell.length_a   1.000
_cell.length_b   1.000
_cell.length_c   1.000
_cell.angle_alpha   90.00
_cell.angle_beta   90.00
_cell.angle_gamma   90.00
#
_symmetry.space_group_name_H-M   'P 1'
#
loop_
_entity.id
_entity.type
_entity.pdbx_description
1 polymer ?
#
loop_
_entity_poly.entity_id
_entity_poly.type
_entity_poly.pdbx_seq_one_letter_code
_entity_poly.pdbx_strand_id
1 'polypeptide(L)' 'FRGTLAVAKDAPVGFVDIRMRFDLDTDATDEQLDTLVRLTERYCVVLQTLAHPPTLAVSRASRA' A
#
# COMPACT_ATOMS: atom_id res chain seq x y z
N PHE A 1 14.09 -7.92 6.65
CA PHE A 1 15.27 -7.67 5.78
C PHE A 1 16.05 -8.91 5.36
N ARG A 2 15.97 -10.06 6.05
CA ARG A 2 16.66 -11.29 5.61
C ARG A 2 16.32 -11.69 4.16
N GLY A 3 15.06 -11.53 3.74
CA GLY A 3 14.64 -11.75 2.36
C GLY A 3 15.27 -10.74 1.39
N THR A 4 15.16 -9.44 1.68
CA THR A 4 15.71 -8.35 0.84
C THR A 4 17.22 -8.47 0.62
N LEU A 5 17.95 -8.92 1.65
CA LEU A 5 19.40 -9.11 1.61
C LEU A 5 19.81 -10.51 1.16
N ALA A 6 18.87 -11.34 0.68
CA ALA A 6 19.11 -12.72 0.23
C ALA A 6 19.77 -13.65 1.28
N VAL A 7 19.63 -13.32 2.58
CA VAL A 7 20.17 -14.11 3.70
C VAL A 7 19.32 -15.35 3.97
N ALA A 8 18.03 -15.30 3.66
CA ALA A 8 17.09 -16.41 3.87
C ALA A 8 16.06 -16.45 2.74
N LYS A 9 15.95 -17.60 2.07
CA LYS A 9 15.08 -17.78 0.89
C LYS A 9 13.60 -17.83 1.22
N ASP A 10 13.26 -18.23 2.44
CA ASP A 10 11.90 -18.37 2.96
C ASP A 10 11.33 -17.04 3.52
N ALA A 11 12.21 -16.06 3.77
CA ALA A 11 11.78 -14.77 4.31
C ALA A 11 11.14 -13.91 3.20
N PRO A 12 9.91 -13.40 3.40
CA PRO A 12 9.24 -12.56 2.40
C PRO A 12 9.98 -11.24 2.17
N VAL A 13 9.80 -10.68 0.96
CA VAL A 13 10.29 -9.35 0.57
C VAL A 13 9.09 -8.46 0.28
N GLY A 14 9.05 -7.30 0.94
CA GLY A 14 7.97 -6.32 0.80
C GLY A 14 7.14 -6.18 2.08
N PHE A 15 6.04 -5.44 1.97
CA PHE A 15 5.06 -5.31 3.04
C PHE A 15 4.26 -6.60 3.21
N VAL A 16 4.03 -7.01 4.45
CA VAL A 16 3.17 -8.16 4.78
C VAL A 16 1.78 -7.66 5.15
N ASP A 17 1.71 -6.61 5.98
CA ASP A 17 0.48 -5.96 6.40
C ASP A 17 0.67 -4.44 6.44
N ILE A 18 -0.32 -3.71 5.94
CA ILE A 18 -0.40 -2.24 6.03
C ILE A 18 -1.69 -1.91 6.78
N ARG A 19 -1.57 -1.22 7.92
CA ARG A 19 -2.70 -0.78 8.75
C ARG A 19 -2.68 0.73 8.84
N MET A 20 -3.80 1.36 8.54
CA MET A 20 -3.93 2.82 8.52
C MET A 20 -4.94 3.25 9.57
N ARG A 21 -4.60 4.30 10.33
CA ARG A 21 -5.48 4.95 11.30
C ARG A 21 -5.41 6.44 11.05
N PHE A 22 -6.57 7.08 10.98
CA PHE A 22 -6.66 8.54 11.01
C PHE A 22 -6.93 8.98 12.45
N ASP A 23 -6.20 10.00 12.88
CA ASP A 23 -6.48 10.74 14.10
C ASP A 23 -6.88 12.15 13.68
N LEU A 24 -8.17 12.48 13.86
CA LEU A 24 -8.79 13.65 13.26
C LEU A 24 -9.33 14.54 14.36
N ASP A 25 -8.80 15.76 14.43
CA ASP A 25 -9.32 16.83 15.27
C ASP A 25 -10.35 17.64 14.46
N THR A 26 -11.63 17.32 14.64
CA THR A 26 -12.73 17.89 13.83
C THR A 26 -14.08 17.72 14.53
N ASP A 27 -15.01 18.63 14.24
CA ASP A 27 -16.40 18.57 14.70
C ASP A 27 -17.32 17.75 13.76
N ALA A 28 -16.74 16.85 12.96
CA ALA A 28 -17.47 16.09 11.95
C ALA A 28 -18.35 15.04 12.61
N THR A 29 -19.51 14.75 12.02
CA THR A 29 -20.39 13.69 12.51
C THR A 29 -19.84 12.31 12.15
N ASP A 30 -20.27 11.28 12.88
CA ASP A 30 -19.88 9.88 12.60
C ASP A 30 -20.18 9.49 11.14
N GLU A 31 -21.31 9.92 10.59
CA GLU A 31 -21.68 9.63 9.19
C GLU A 31 -20.71 10.27 8.17
N GLN A 32 -20.19 11.46 8.48
CA GLN A 32 -19.17 12.12 7.67
C GLN A 32 -17.82 11.39 7.77
N LEU A 33 -17.46 10.93 8.97
CA LEU A 33 -16.23 10.16 9.21
C LEU A 33 -16.29 8.79 8.52
N ASP A 34 -17.42 8.09 8.58
CA ASP A 34 -17.65 6.85 7.84
C ASP A 34 -17.56 7.08 6.34
N THR A 35 -18.12 8.19 5.86
CA THR A 35 -17.99 8.59 4.46
C THR A 35 -16.54 8.87 4.07
N LEU A 36 -15.75 9.54 4.92
CA LEU A 36 -14.33 9.78 4.69
C LEU A 36 -13.57 8.46 4.54
N VAL A 37 -13.80 7.49 5.43
CA VAL A 37 -13.15 6.17 5.35
C VAL A 37 -13.55 5.47 4.06
N ARG A 38 -14.84 5.40 3.74
CA ARG A 38 -15.35 4.77 2.52
C ARG A 38 -14.79 5.41 1.24
N LEU A 39 -14.68 6.75 1.21
CA LEU A 39 -14.10 7.47 0.08
C LEU A 39 -12.59 7.24 -0.02
N THR A 40 -11.89 7.16 1.11
CA THR A 40 -10.46 6.84 1.15
C THR A 40 -10.20 5.44 0.59
N GLU A 41 -10.95 4.44 1.04
CA GLU A 41 -10.86 3.08 0.52
C GLU A 41 -11.13 3.04 -0.98
N ARG A 42 -12.10 3.80 -1.47
CA ARG A 42 -12.48 3.78 -2.90
C ARG A 42 -11.55 4.56 -3.81
N TYR A 43 -11.06 5.72 -3.36
CA TYR A 43 -10.45 6.72 -4.24
C TYR A 43 -9.00 7.07 -3.89
N CYS A 44 -8.45 6.61 -2.77
CA CYS A 44 -7.03 6.78 -2.50
C CYS A 44 -6.22 5.97 -3.51
N VAL A 45 -5.58 6.66 -4.46
CA VAL A 45 -4.77 6.02 -5.52
C VAL A 45 -3.66 5.14 -4.96
N VAL A 46 -3.06 5.55 -3.84
CA VAL A 46 -2.00 4.79 -3.16
C VAL A 46 -2.57 3.49 -2.60
N LEU A 47 -3.68 3.55 -1.86
CA LEU A 47 -4.34 2.36 -1.31
C LEU A 47 -4.79 1.42 -2.44
N GLN A 48 -5.42 1.96 -3.49
CA GLN A 48 -5.88 1.17 -4.64
C GLN A 48 -4.72 0.52 -5.39
N THR A 49 -3.59 1.21 -5.55
CA THR A 49 -2.38 0.64 -6.19
C THR A 49 -1.75 -0.46 -5.33
N LEU A 50 -1.81 -0.35 -4.01
CA LEU A 50 -1.27 -1.39 -3.11
C LEU A 50 -2.19 -2.62 -3.06
N ALA A 51 -3.51 -2.42 -3.01
CA ALA A 51 -4.51 -3.49 -2.97
C ALA A 51 -4.67 -4.18 -4.33
N HIS A 52 -4.53 -3.42 -5.42
CA HIS A 52 -4.63 -3.89 -6.80
C HIS A 52 -3.40 -3.43 -7.59
N PRO A 53 -2.25 -4.10 -7.43
CA PRO A 53 -1.02 -3.71 -8.11
C PRO A 53 -1.19 -3.70 -9.63
N PRO A 54 -0.74 -2.63 -10.32
CA PRO A 54 -0.75 -2.62 -11.77
C PRO A 54 0.24 -3.65 -12.32
N THR A 55 0.13 -3.98 -13.60
CA THR A 55 1.14 -4.81 -14.27
C THR A 55 2.51 -4.12 -14.19
N LEU A 56 3.45 -4.78 -13.53
CA LEU A 56 4.83 -4.32 -13.42
C LEU A 56 5.70 -5.09 -14.40
N ALA A 57 6.56 -4.36 -15.12
CA ALA A 57 7.55 -4.95 -16.01
C ALA A 57 8.94 -4.42 -15.65
N VAL A 58 9.92 -5.33 -15.60
CA VAL A 58 11.33 -5.00 -15.42
C VAL A 58 12.06 -5.46 -16.66
N SER A 59 12.79 -4.55 -17.30
CA SER A 59 13.61 -4.84 -18.48
C SER A 59 15.04 -4.37 -18.27
N ARG A 60 15.99 -5.05 -18.92
CA ARG A 60 17.40 -4.66 -18.97
C ARG A 60 17.82 -4.53 -20.42
N ALA A 61 18.38 -3.38 -20.77
CA ALA A 61 19.12 -3.23 -22.02
C ALA A 61 20.61 -3.53 -21.75
N SER A 62 21.25 -4.29 -22.63
CA SER A 62 22.72 -4.34 -22.71
C SER A 62 23.13 -3.82 -24.08
N ARG A 63 24.04 -2.84 -24.12
CA ARG A 63 24.78 -2.54 -25.35
C ARG A 63 26.04 -3.41 -25.34
N ALA A 64 26.32 -4.03 -26.49
CA ALA A 64 27.64 -4.55 -26.80
C ALA A 64 28.58 -3.39 -27.15
#